data_AF-A0A0E0LXD7-F1
#
_entry.id   AF-A0A0E0LXD7-F1
#
_cell.length_a   1.000
_cell.length_b   1.000
_cell.length_c   1.000
_cell.angle_alpha   90.00
_cell.angle_beta   90.00
_cell.angle_gamma   90.00
#
_symmetry.space_group_name_H-M   'P 1'
#
loop_
_entity.id
_entity.type
_entity.pdbx_description
1 polymer ?
#
loop_
_entity_poly.entity_id
_entity_poly.type
_entity_poly.pdbx_seq_one_letter_code
_entity_poly.pdbx_strand_id
1 'polypeptide(L)'
;MAKCLWLKQFQEFEDKSAAINRTTGLGKQLREMLKIWCRRGEKLMVGSLEYKEIIEADQELQGVTCLYDDYVMEVTWGIKNLMWSLVLTKEERLPISEGLEIILHRYNFDVKSEMVNDDVVETTCYLYHCDFLEKKHSKSLHKADYHLTRTSGCFHQMSY
;
A
#
# COMPACT_ATOMS: atom_id res chain seq x y z
N MET A 1 11.36 -5.71 6.73
CA MET A 1 10.34 -5.53 5.69
C MET A 1 9.06 -6.27 6.06
N ALA A 2 8.02 -5.57 6.48
CA ALA A 2 6.68 -6.11 6.35
C ALA A 2 6.35 -6.05 4.84
N LYS A 3 6.51 -7.17 4.13
CA LYS A 3 6.09 -7.28 2.72
C LYS A 3 4.58 -7.36 2.71
N CYS A 4 3.91 -6.21 2.76
CA CYS A 4 2.44 -6.14 2.71
C CYS A 4 1.89 -6.40 1.30
N LEU A 5 2.75 -6.34 0.27
CA LEU A 5 2.38 -6.54 -1.13
C LEU A 5 3.40 -7.47 -1.81
N TRP A 6 2.90 -8.37 -2.66
CA TRP A 6 3.69 -9.17 -3.58
C TRP A 6 3.06 -9.11 -4.97
N LEU A 7 3.87 -8.95 -6.01
CA LEU A 7 3.39 -9.01 -7.38
C LEU A 7 2.99 -10.46 -7.71
N LYS A 8 1.74 -10.67 -8.16
CA LYS A 8 1.27 -11.97 -8.64
C LYS A 8 1.49 -12.15 -10.14
N GLN A 9 1.03 -11.18 -10.93
CA GLN A 9 1.19 -11.13 -12.37
C GLN A 9 1.14 -9.67 -12.84
N PHE A 10 1.85 -9.38 -13.93
CA PHE A 10 1.78 -8.11 -14.65
C PHE A 10 1.44 -8.40 -16.10
N GLN A 11 0.58 -7.57 -16.69
CA GLN A 11 0.21 -7.64 -18.10
C GLN A 11 0.08 -6.22 -18.64
N GLU A 12 0.81 -5.94 -19.71
CA GLU A 12 0.69 -4.70 -20.44
C GLU A 12 -0.44 -4.81 -21.48
N PHE A 13 -1.18 -3.73 -21.64
CA PHE A 13 -2.24 -3.58 -22.64
C PHE A 13 -1.94 -2.31 -23.43
N GLU A 14 -1.67 -2.45 -24.74
CA GLU A 14 -1.46 -1.31 -25.63
C GLU A 14 -2.70 -0.40 -25.68
N ASP A 15 -3.89 -1.01 -25.68
CA ASP A 15 -5.17 -0.33 -25.60
C ASP A 15 -5.90 -0.71 -24.29
N LYS A 16 -6.01 0.25 -23.38
CA LYS A 16 -6.73 0.09 -22.11
C LYS A 16 -8.21 -0.28 -22.34
N SER A 17 -8.83 0.24 -23.40
CA SER A 17 -10.25 -0.02 -23.70
C SER A 17 -10.50 -1.43 -24.21
N ALA A 18 -9.49 -2.08 -24.82
CA ALA A 18 -9.54 -3.49 -25.18
C ALA A 18 -9.47 -4.41 -23.95
N ALA A 19 -8.89 -3.93 -22.84
CA ALA A 19 -8.81 -4.67 -21.59
C ALA A 19 -10.11 -4.60 -20.78
N ILE A 20 -10.70 -3.40 -20.67
CA ILE A 20 -11.92 -3.16 -19.90
C ILE A 20 -12.67 -1.91 -20.42
N ASN A 21 -13.98 -2.04 -20.64
CA ASN A 21 -14.83 -0.95 -21.12
C ASN A 21 -16.30 -1.19 -20.74
N ARG A 22 -17.08 -0.14 -20.49
CA ARG A 22 -18.53 -0.28 -20.17
C ARG A 22 -19.34 -0.96 -21.27
N THR A 23 -18.95 -0.77 -22.52
CA THR A 23 -19.71 -1.25 -23.69
C THR A 23 -19.37 -2.70 -24.02
N THR A 24 -18.09 -3.05 -24.00
CA THR A 24 -17.61 -4.39 -24.38
C THR A 24 -17.33 -5.31 -23.19
N GLY A 25 -17.34 -4.78 -21.97
CA GLY A 25 -17.07 -5.50 -20.74
C GLY A 25 -15.58 -5.77 -20.53
N LEU A 26 -15.26 -6.95 -20.00
CA LEU A 26 -13.88 -7.41 -19.83
C LEU A 26 -13.33 -8.03 -21.11
N GLY A 27 -12.14 -7.58 -21.51
CA GLY A 27 -11.33 -8.22 -22.53
C GLY A 27 -10.92 -9.63 -22.10
N LYS A 28 -10.80 -10.53 -23.09
CA LYS A 28 -10.50 -11.96 -22.87
C LYS A 28 -9.25 -12.18 -22.00
N GLN A 29 -8.16 -11.47 -22.29
CA GLN A 29 -6.90 -11.63 -21.55
C GLN A 29 -7.04 -11.24 -20.07
N LEU A 30 -7.67 -10.09 -19.78
CA LEU A 30 -7.91 -9.66 -18.40
C LEU A 30 -8.84 -10.64 -17.67
N ARG A 31 -9.90 -11.10 -18.33
CA ARG A 31 -10.80 -12.12 -17.78
C ARG A 31 -10.06 -13.42 -17.42
N GLU A 32 -9.21 -13.92 -18.30
CA GLU A 32 -8.41 -15.13 -18.04
C GLU A 32 -7.46 -14.95 -16.85
N MET A 33 -6.80 -13.80 -16.75
CA MET A 33 -5.97 -13.47 -15.58
C MET A 33 -6.79 -13.46 -14.29
N LEU A 34 -7.94 -12.79 -14.30
CA LEU A 34 -8.81 -12.73 -13.12
C LEU A 34 -9.30 -14.11 -12.72
N LYS A 35 -9.60 -15.01 -13.65
CA LYS A 35 -9.95 -16.41 -13.34
C LYS A 35 -8.84 -17.20 -12.66
N ILE A 36 -7.58 -16.96 -13.04
CA ILE A 36 -6.43 -17.65 -12.45
C ILE A 36 -6.20 -17.20 -11.00
N TRP A 37 -6.33 -15.89 -10.75
CA TRP A 37 -5.90 -15.29 -9.49
C TRP A 37 -7.00 -14.96 -8.50
N CYS A 38 -8.22 -14.67 -8.96
CA CYS A 38 -9.34 -14.32 -8.09
C CYS A 38 -10.04 -15.59 -7.62
N ARG A 39 -9.88 -15.92 -6.34
CA ARG A 39 -10.56 -17.04 -5.70
C ARG A 39 -11.94 -16.62 -5.20
N ARG A 40 -12.90 -17.54 -5.23
CA ARG A 40 -14.23 -17.33 -4.65
C ARG A 40 -14.12 -16.99 -3.16
N GLY A 41 -14.76 -15.90 -2.75
CA GLY A 41 -14.80 -15.43 -1.36
C GLY A 41 -13.70 -14.43 -0.98
N GLU A 42 -12.67 -14.25 -1.80
CA GLU A 42 -11.71 -13.15 -1.65
C GLU A 42 -12.23 -11.89 -2.37
N LYS A 43 -11.93 -10.71 -1.81
CA LYS A 43 -12.29 -9.43 -2.42
C LYS A 43 -11.14 -8.91 -3.26
N LEU A 44 -11.40 -8.66 -4.54
CA LEU A 44 -10.49 -7.98 -5.45
C LEU A 44 -10.53 -6.48 -5.18
N MET A 45 -9.40 -5.89 -4.79
CA MET A 45 -9.30 -4.43 -4.67
C MET A 45 -9.20 -3.82 -6.07
N VAL A 46 -10.04 -2.84 -6.37
CA VAL A 46 -10.10 -2.20 -7.70
C VAL A 46 -9.98 -0.68 -7.54
N GLY A 47 -9.13 -0.03 -8.32
CA GLY A 47 -8.92 1.42 -8.23
C GLY A 47 -9.98 2.29 -8.92
N SER A 48 -11.08 1.69 -9.39
CA SER A 48 -12.14 2.37 -10.12
C SER A 48 -13.49 1.73 -9.84
N LEU A 49 -14.50 2.55 -9.50
CA LEU A 49 -15.87 2.11 -9.28
C LEU A 49 -16.45 1.48 -10.56
N GLU A 50 -16.17 2.07 -11.72
CA GLU A 50 -16.59 1.55 -13.01
C GLU A 50 -16.02 0.14 -13.26
N TYR A 51 -14.75 -0.08 -12.94
CA TYR A 51 -14.13 -1.38 -13.15
C TYR A 51 -14.72 -2.43 -12.23
N LYS A 52 -15.02 -2.05 -10.98
CA LYS A 52 -15.76 -2.91 -10.05
C LYS A 52 -17.09 -3.35 -10.66
N GLU A 53 -17.90 -2.42 -11.16
CA GLU A 53 -19.20 -2.72 -11.76
C GLU A 53 -19.08 -3.68 -12.95
N ILE A 54 -18.11 -3.43 -13.84
CA ILE A 54 -17.87 -4.28 -15.02
C ILE A 54 -17.40 -5.70 -14.61
N ILE A 55 -16.48 -5.81 -13.65
CA ILE A 55 -15.93 -7.10 -13.20
C ILE A 55 -17.00 -7.94 -12.50
N GLU A 56 -17.79 -7.34 -11.61
CA GLU A 56 -18.84 -8.05 -10.86
C GLU A 56 -20.03 -8.45 -11.76
N ALA A 57 -20.27 -7.73 -12.86
CA ALA A 57 -21.30 -8.07 -13.84
C ALA A 57 -20.88 -9.17 -14.83
N ASP A 58 -19.60 -9.54 -14.90
CA ASP A 58 -19.11 -10.53 -15.86
C ASP A 58 -19.60 -11.95 -15.53
N GLN A 59 -20.30 -12.55 -16.50
CA GLN A 59 -20.93 -13.87 -16.33
C GLN A 59 -19.93 -15.01 -16.10
N GLU A 60 -18.68 -14.86 -16.55
CA GLU A 60 -17.65 -15.89 -16.40
C GLU A 60 -16.84 -15.74 -15.10
N LEU A 61 -16.99 -14.61 -14.39
CA LEU A 61 -16.36 -14.33 -13.10
C LEU A 61 -17.33 -14.48 -11.91
N GLN A 62 -18.39 -15.27 -12.06
CA GLN A 62 -19.37 -15.52 -11.00
C GLN A 62 -18.70 -15.91 -9.67
N GLY A 63 -18.88 -15.03 -8.68
CA GLY A 63 -18.36 -15.17 -7.32
C GLY A 63 -17.09 -14.36 -7.01
N VAL A 64 -16.55 -13.62 -7.98
CA VAL A 64 -15.59 -12.55 -7.71
C VAL A 64 -16.35 -11.38 -7.10
N THR A 65 -15.85 -10.89 -5.97
CA THR A 65 -16.38 -9.68 -5.32
C THR A 65 -15.29 -8.63 -5.29
N CYS A 66 -15.67 -7.37 -5.48
CA CYS A 66 -14.76 -6.25 -5.60
C CYS A 66 -14.91 -5.28 -4.43
N LEU A 67 -13.78 -4.78 -3.93
CA LEU A 67 -13.70 -3.73 -2.93
C LEU A 67 -13.28 -2.42 -3.58
N TYR A 68 -14.05 -1.37 -3.29
CA TYR A 68 -13.79 0.00 -3.69
C TYR A 68 -14.21 0.89 -2.52
N ASP A 69 -13.23 1.36 -1.76
CA ASP A 69 -13.37 2.21 -0.59
C ASP A 69 -12.11 3.09 -0.43
N ASP A 70 -12.12 3.98 0.56
CA ASP A 70 -11.01 4.92 0.79
C ASP A 70 -9.69 4.20 1.07
N TYR A 71 -9.73 3.03 1.73
CA TYR A 71 -8.54 2.21 1.97
C TYR A 71 -7.95 1.66 0.67
N VAL A 72 -8.79 1.19 -0.26
CA VAL A 72 -8.36 0.73 -1.58
C VAL A 72 -7.75 1.88 -2.39
N MET A 73 -8.30 3.09 -2.26
CA MET A 73 -7.75 4.27 -2.92
C MET A 73 -6.35 4.61 -2.39
N GLU A 74 -6.14 4.58 -1.07
CA GLU A 74 -4.83 4.80 -0.45
C GLU A 74 -3.81 3.72 -0.86
N VAL A 75 -4.22 2.44 -0.90
CA VAL A 75 -3.34 1.34 -1.36
C VAL A 75 -3.00 1.50 -2.84
N THR A 76 -3.97 1.82 -3.69
CA THR A 76 -3.75 2.05 -5.13
C THR A 76 -2.83 3.24 -5.35
N TRP A 77 -2.99 4.31 -4.57
CA TRP A 77 -2.10 5.47 -4.58
C TRP A 77 -0.67 5.08 -4.17
N GLY A 78 -0.51 4.32 -3.09
CA GLY A 78 0.79 3.82 -2.65
C GLY A 78 1.47 2.94 -3.70
N ILE A 79 0.71 2.04 -4.34
CA ILE A 79 1.23 1.20 -5.43
C ILE A 79 1.68 2.06 -6.61
N LYS A 80 0.93 3.09 -7.01
CA LYS A 80 1.31 4.00 -8.11
C LYS A 80 2.56 4.83 -7.78
N ASN A 81 2.72 5.28 -6.53
CA ASN A 81 3.94 6.01 -6.14
C ASN A 81 5.15 5.09 -5.96
N LEU A 82 4.92 3.82 -5.64
CA LEU A 82 5.95 2.79 -5.60
C LEU A 82 6.13 2.09 -6.96
N MET A 83 5.31 2.41 -7.98
CA MET A 83 5.30 1.69 -9.25
C MET A 83 6.66 1.73 -9.90
N TRP A 84 7.42 2.83 -9.84
CA TRP A 84 8.79 2.87 -10.39
C TRP A 84 9.73 1.78 -9.83
N SER A 85 9.48 1.30 -8.61
CA SER A 85 10.21 0.17 -8.00
C SER A 85 9.61 -1.21 -8.34
N LEU A 86 8.35 -1.27 -8.76
CA LEU A 86 7.60 -2.50 -9.06
C LEU A 86 7.43 -2.78 -10.57
N VAL A 87 7.39 -1.74 -11.40
CA VAL A 87 7.10 -1.71 -12.84
C VAL A 87 7.80 -0.47 -13.45
N LEU A 88 8.67 -0.71 -14.44
CA LEU A 88 9.67 0.21 -15.01
C LEU A 88 9.13 1.42 -15.82
N THR A 89 8.12 2.15 -15.35
CA THR A 89 7.55 3.30 -16.08
C THR A 89 7.46 4.54 -15.21
N LYS A 90 8.05 5.65 -15.69
CA LYS A 90 8.33 6.90 -14.96
C LYS A 90 7.17 7.90 -14.92
N GLU A 91 6.02 7.56 -15.48
CA GLU A 91 5.00 8.54 -15.82
C GLU A 91 3.75 8.33 -14.95
N GLU A 92 3.25 9.45 -14.40
CA GLU A 92 2.11 9.59 -13.47
C GLU A 92 2.46 9.54 -11.96
N ARG A 93 3.18 10.57 -11.46
CA ARG A 93 3.14 10.90 -10.04
C ARG A 93 1.78 11.52 -9.70
N LEU A 94 1.13 10.98 -8.68
CA LEU A 94 -0.11 11.53 -8.12
C LEU A 94 0.21 12.55 -7.01
N PRO A 95 -0.68 13.52 -6.73
CA PRO A 95 -0.54 14.46 -5.60
C PRO A 95 -0.43 13.70 -4.25
N ILE A 96 -0.03 14.38 -3.17
CA ILE A 96 0.10 13.80 -1.81
C ILE A 96 -1.13 12.94 -1.43
N SER A 97 -0.92 11.74 -0.86
CA SER A 97 -2.00 10.98 -0.21
C SER A 97 -2.27 11.43 1.21
N GLU A 98 -3.47 11.12 1.71
CA GLU A 98 -3.86 11.40 3.09
C GLU A 98 -2.92 10.70 4.08
N GLY A 99 -2.54 9.45 3.80
CA GLY A 99 -1.57 8.72 4.62
C GLY A 99 -0.19 9.41 4.69
N LEU A 100 0.31 9.90 3.56
CA LEU A 100 1.58 10.62 3.51
C LEU A 100 1.49 11.97 4.24
N GLU A 101 0.40 12.71 4.05
CA GLU A 101 0.13 13.99 4.70
C GLU A 101 0.09 13.83 6.24
N ILE A 102 -0.62 12.82 6.74
CA ILE A 102 -0.70 12.51 8.17
C ILE A 102 0.69 12.24 8.76
N ILE A 103 1.54 11.50 8.04
CA ILE A 103 2.90 11.20 8.52
C ILE A 103 3.75 12.46 8.52
N LEU A 104 3.72 13.26 7.45
CA LEU A 104 4.46 14.53 7.38
C LEU A 104 4.04 15.47 8.52
N HIS A 105 2.75 15.62 8.77
CA HIS A 105 2.23 16.39 9.91
C HIS A 105 2.65 15.82 11.26
N ARG A 106 2.65 14.49 11.43
CA ARG A 106 3.06 13.84 12.68
C ARG A 106 4.50 14.19 13.07
N TYR A 107 5.38 14.37 12.09
CA TYR A 107 6.77 14.77 12.30
C TYR A 107 7.00 16.28 12.18
N ASN A 108 5.93 17.09 12.09
CA ASN A 108 5.97 18.55 11.93
C ASN A 108 6.74 19.02 10.67
N PHE A 109 6.68 18.24 9.58
CA PHE A 109 7.20 18.67 8.29
C PHE A 109 6.15 19.51 7.55
N ASP A 110 6.45 20.78 7.30
CA ASP A 110 5.63 21.67 6.48
C ASP A 110 6.05 21.53 5.00
N VAL A 111 5.57 20.46 4.36
CA VAL A 111 5.86 20.15 2.95
C VAL A 111 4.62 20.43 2.12
N LYS A 112 4.71 21.44 1.23
CA LYS A 112 3.65 21.72 0.27
C LYS A 112 3.52 20.59 -0.75
N SER A 113 2.33 20.41 -1.30
CA SER A 113 2.09 19.40 -2.34
C SER A 113 3.01 19.56 -3.57
N GLU A 114 3.46 20.77 -3.89
CA GLU A 114 4.40 21.00 -4.99
C GLU A 114 5.83 20.51 -4.71
N MET A 115 6.17 20.30 -3.44
CA MET A 115 7.52 19.94 -2.98
C MET A 115 7.70 18.42 -2.82
N VAL A 116 6.63 17.63 -2.97
CA VAL A 116 6.68 16.17 -2.81
C VAL A 116 7.24 15.52 -4.06
N ASN A 117 8.39 14.86 -3.88
CA ASN A 117 9.10 14.07 -4.87
C ASN A 117 9.45 12.67 -4.28
N ASP A 118 10.14 11.82 -5.05
CA ASP A 118 10.44 10.44 -4.61
C ASP A 118 11.29 10.43 -3.34
N ASP A 119 12.27 11.33 -3.22
CA ASP A 119 13.15 11.39 -2.06
C ASP A 119 12.35 11.69 -0.79
N VAL A 120 11.37 12.59 -0.87
CA VAL A 120 10.46 12.90 0.25
C VAL A 120 9.60 11.69 0.59
N VAL A 121 8.99 11.04 -0.40
CA VAL A 121 8.14 9.86 -0.18
C VAL A 121 8.95 8.72 0.45
N GLU A 122 10.11 8.41 -0.12
CA GLU A 122 11.00 7.34 0.33
C GLU A 122 11.51 7.61 1.75
N THR A 123 12.04 8.80 2.00
CA THR A 123 12.55 9.19 3.33
C THR A 123 11.44 9.13 4.38
N THR A 124 10.24 9.61 4.04
CA THR A 124 9.09 9.59 4.96
C THR A 124 8.65 8.16 5.26
N CYS A 125 8.66 7.28 4.25
CA CYS A 125 8.38 5.85 4.44
C CYS A 125 9.41 5.18 5.36
N TYR A 126 10.70 5.49 5.18
CA TYR A 126 11.76 5.00 6.06
C TYR A 126 11.60 5.49 7.49
N LEU A 127 11.35 6.79 7.70
CA LEU A 127 11.13 7.39 9.02
C LEU A 127 9.95 6.72 9.74
N TYR A 128 8.83 6.54 9.05
CA TYR A 128 7.68 5.82 9.60
C TYR A 128 8.02 4.39 9.98
N HIS A 129 8.78 3.67 9.14
CA HIS A 129 9.20 2.30 9.44
C HIS A 129 10.12 2.23 10.66
N CYS A 130 11.07 3.16 10.78
CA CYS A 130 11.96 3.26 11.93
C CYS A 130 11.19 3.47 13.22
N ASP A 131 10.27 4.44 13.27
CA ASP A 131 9.42 4.70 14.44
C ASP A 131 8.53 3.51 14.78
N PHE A 132 7.95 2.85 13.78
CA PHE A 132 7.17 1.62 13.99
C PHE A 132 8.02 0.51 14.62
N LEU A 133 9.24 0.28 14.12
CA LEU A 133 10.14 -0.73 14.65
C LEU A 133 10.61 -0.37 16.07
N GLU A 134 10.97 0.89 16.31
CA GLU A 134 11.35 1.37 17.65
C GLU A 134 10.23 1.11 18.65
N LYS A 135 8.98 1.51 18.33
CA LYS A 135 7.80 1.26 19.17
C LYS A 135 7.53 -0.22 19.39
N LYS A 136 7.65 -1.03 18.34
CA LYS A 136 7.44 -2.48 18.43
C LYS A 136 8.45 -3.15 19.35
N HIS A 137 9.71 -2.75 19.28
CA HIS A 137 10.80 -3.38 20.03
C HIS A 137 11.05 -2.74 21.40
N SER A 138 10.60 -1.50 21.62
CA SER A 138 10.76 -0.73 22.87
C SER A 138 10.34 -1.54 24.10
N LYS A 139 9.17 -2.19 24.09
CA LYS A 139 8.71 -2.99 25.25
C LYS A 139 9.63 -4.16 25.58
N SER A 140 10.14 -4.85 24.56
CA SER A 140 11.05 -5.98 24.75
C SER A 140 12.42 -5.51 25.22
N LEU A 141 12.91 -4.37 24.68
CA LEU A 141 14.15 -3.75 25.10
C LEU A 141 14.08 -3.25 26.55
N HIS A 142 12.99 -2.58 26.94
CA HIS A 142 12.77 -2.16 28.34
C HIS A 142 12.72 -3.34 29.31
N LYS A 143 12.11 -4.47 28.91
CA LYS A 143 12.13 -5.69 29.74
C LYS A 143 13.55 -6.25 29.86
N ALA A 144 14.28 -6.33 28.76
CA ALA A 144 15.67 -6.81 28.76
C ALA A 144 16.57 -5.90 29.62
N ASP A 145 16.42 -4.58 29.48
CA ASP A 145 17.10 -3.58 30.29
C ASP A 145 16.78 -3.77 31.77
N TYR A 146 15.50 -3.81 32.16
CA TYR A 146 15.09 -4.10 33.55
C TYR A 146 15.74 -5.38 34.11
N HIS A 147 15.79 -6.45 33.32
CA HIS A 147 16.44 -7.69 33.72
C HIS A 147 17.95 -7.52 33.90
N LEU A 148 18.62 -6.83 32.98
CA LEU A 148 20.06 -6.52 33.05
C LEU A 148 20.38 -5.61 34.23
N THR A 149 19.59 -4.56 34.49
CA THR A 149 19.74 -3.67 35.65
C THR A 149 19.62 -4.47 36.95
N ARG A 150 18.64 -5.39 37.02
CA ARG A 150 18.42 -6.23 38.20
C ARG A 150 19.54 -7.24 38.44
N THR A 151 20.12 -7.84 37.39
CA THR A 151 21.22 -8.81 37.54
C THR A 151 22.59 -8.16 37.70
N SER A 152 22.81 -6.98 37.11
CA SER A 152 24.06 -6.23 37.22
C SER A 152 24.19 -5.40 38.50
N GLY A 153 23.11 -5.25 39.28
CA GLY A 153 23.09 -4.49 40.53
C GLY A 153 23.15 -2.97 40.34
N CYS A 154 23.09 -2.46 39.11
CA CYS A 154 23.18 -1.04 38.80
C CYS A 154 21.81 -0.36 38.86
N PHE A 155 21.19 -0.21 40.03
CA PHE A 155 20.01 0.66 40.17
C PHE A 155 20.41 2.13 39.96
N HIS A 156 20.13 2.71 38.80
CA HIS A 156 20.03 4.16 38.69
C HIS A 156 18.67 4.60 39.22
N GLN A 157 18.67 5.31 40.35
CA GLN A 157 17.53 6.09 40.80
C GLN A 157 17.21 7.14 39.73
N MET A 158 16.17 6.91 38.92
CA MET A 158 15.50 8.00 38.20
C MET A 158 14.43 8.56 39.13
N SER A 159 14.77 9.66 39.80
CA SER A 159 13.81 10.55 40.46
C SER A 159 13.02 11.31 39.40
N TYR A 160 11.71 11.45 39.66
CA TYR A 160 10.70 12.12 38.84
C TYR A 160 11.06 13.53 38.39
#